data_AF-A0A843YS91-F1
#
_entry.id   AF-A0A843YS91-F1
#
_cell.length_a   1.000
_cell.length_b   1.000
_cell.length_c   1.000
_cell.angle_alpha   90.00
_cell.angle_beta   90.00
_cell.angle_gamma   90.00
#
_symmetry.space_group_name_H-M   'P 1'
#
loop_
_entity.id
_entity.type
_entity.pdbx_description
1 polymer ?
#
loop_
_entity_poly.entity_id
_entity_poly.type
_entity_poly.pdbx_seq_one_letter_code
_entity_poly.pdbx_strand_id
1 'polypeptide(L)' 'MTAKPKHTHQVSEAINAAIAPTRAESGCDRYDLLLDNNNDHRFVLHAEWQNKAALDAHFTTDHFNTLIKHLT' A
#
# COMPACT_ATOMS: atom_id res chain seq x y z
N MET A 1 -2.73 3.53 8.03
CA MET A 1 -2.90 2.23 8.71
C MET A 1 -1.99 2.18 9.93
N THR A 2 -2.39 1.49 11.00
CA THR A 2 -1.56 1.33 12.21
C THR A 2 -1.40 -0.15 12.52
N ALA A 3 -0.16 -0.64 12.45
CA ALA A 3 0.17 -2.01 12.80
C ALA A 3 0.10 -2.21 14.31
N LYS A 4 -0.20 -3.44 14.75
CA LYS A 4 0.09 -3.86 16.13
C LYS A 4 1.62 -3.92 16.29
N PRO A 5 2.21 -3.48 17.42
CA PRO A 5 3.66 -3.40 17.59
C PRO A 5 4.43 -4.68 17.22
N LYS A 6 3.89 -5.86 17.59
CA LYS A 6 4.49 -7.17 17.26
C LYS A 6 4.43 -7.56 15.77
N HIS A 7 3.67 -6.84 14.95
CA HIS A 7 3.46 -7.11 13.53
C HIS A 7 3.98 -5.97 12.63
N THR A 8 4.62 -4.93 13.19
CA THR A 8 5.09 -3.76 12.43
C THR A 8 5.98 -4.14 11.25
N HIS A 9 6.95 -5.04 11.47
CA HIS A 9 7.84 -5.52 10.41
C HIS A 9 7.06 -6.24 9.30
N GLN A 10 6.21 -7.19 9.67
CA GLN A 10 5.39 -7.97 8.73
C GLN A 10 4.47 -7.07 7.89
N VAL A 11 3.85 -6.07 8.52
CA VAL A 11 3.03 -5.08 7.82
C VAL A 11 3.88 -4.25 6.87
N SER A 12 5.06 -3.79 7.30
CA SER A 12 5.97 -3.03 6.43
C SER A 12 6.43 -3.85 5.23
N GLU A 13 6.77 -5.12 5.40
CA GLU A 13 7.18 -6.01 4.30
C GLU A 13 6.05 -6.23 3.30
N ALA A 14 4.83 -6.49 3.80
CA ALA A 14 3.66 -6.69 2.96
C ALA A 14 3.37 -5.45 2.09
N ILE A 15 3.42 -4.24 2.68
CA ILE A 15 3.20 -3.00 1.92
C ILE A 15 4.33 -2.79 0.90
N ASN A 16 5.59 -2.95 1.30
CA ASN A 16 6.74 -2.76 0.39
C ASN A 16 6.67 -3.69 -0.83
N ALA A 17 6.22 -4.93 -0.65
CA ALA A 17 6.03 -5.88 -1.75
C ALA A 17 4.99 -5.41 -2.79
N ALA A 18 4.01 -4.59 -2.39
CA ALA A 18 3.00 -4.04 -3.29
C ALA A 18 3.45 -2.75 -4.02
N ILE A 19 4.50 -2.07 -3.56
CA ILE A 19 4.89 -0.75 -4.10
C ILE A 19 5.29 -0.84 -5.57
N ALA A 20 6.28 -1.68 -5.89
CA ALA A 20 6.81 -1.77 -7.25
C ALA A 20 5.75 -2.17 -8.29
N PRO A 21 4.92 -3.22 -8.07
CA PRO A 21 3.88 -3.57 -9.03
C PRO A 21 2.78 -2.50 -9.11
N THR A 22 2.43 -1.83 -8.00
CA THR A 22 1.43 -0.75 -8.06
C THR A 22 1.91 0.45 -8.86
N ARG A 23 3.17 0.86 -8.70
CA ARG A 23 3.75 1.94 -9.51
C ARG A 23 3.83 1.61 -11.01
N ALA A 24 3.80 0.34 -11.37
CA ALA A 24 3.78 -0.10 -12.77
C ALA A 24 2.36 -0.14 -13.36
N GLU A 25 1.31 0.08 -12.57
CA GLU A 25 -0.06 0.09 -13.06
C GLU A 25 -0.32 1.30 -13.96
N SER A 26 -1.05 1.07 -15.06
CA SER A 26 -1.50 2.15 -15.93
C SER A 26 -2.43 3.08 -15.17
N GLY A 27 -2.06 4.36 -15.06
CA GLY A 27 -2.85 5.37 -14.37
C GLY A 27 -2.50 5.57 -12.89
N CYS A 28 -1.48 4.87 -12.37
CA CYS A 28 -0.85 5.22 -11.10
C CYS A 28 0.13 6.37 -11.32
N ASP A 29 -0.22 7.57 -10.84
CA ASP A 29 0.67 8.74 -10.91
C ASP A 29 1.61 8.78 -9.70
N ARG A 30 1.15 8.28 -8.55
CA ARG A 30 1.92 8.22 -7.32
C ARG A 30 1.52 7.03 -6.45
N TYR A 31 2.51 6.44 -5.79
CA TYR A 31 2.30 5.46 -4.72
C TYR A 31 3.48 5.46 -3.76
N ASP A 32 3.40 6.27 -2.70
CA ASP A 32 4.47 6.43 -1.71
C ASP A 32 4.06 5.86 -0.35
N LEU A 33 4.98 5.10 0.25
CA LEU A 33 4.88 4.66 1.64
C LEU A 33 5.57 5.68 2.55
N LEU A 34 4.81 6.26 3.47
CA LEU A 34 5.27 7.18 4.49
C LEU A 34 5.14 6.55 5.87
N LEU A 35 6.11 6.82 6.75
CA LEU A 35 6.07 6.45 8.17
C LEU A 35 5.75 7.70 9.00
N ASP A 36 4.89 7.56 10.01
CA ASP A 36 4.59 8.66 10.93
C ASP A 36 5.81 8.94 11.83
N ASN A 37 6.23 10.20 11.90
CA ASN A 37 7.39 10.62 12.69
C ASN A 37 7.21 10.41 14.20
N ASN A 38 5.97 10.34 14.69
CA ASN A 38 5.65 10.18 16.10
C ASN A 38 5.20 8.76 16.45
N ASN A 39 5.02 7.88 15.45
CA ASN A 39 4.55 6.52 15.65
C ASN A 39 5.11 5.59 14.56
N ASP A 40 6.16 4.85 14.90
CA ASP A 40 6.85 3.90 14.03
C ASP A 40 6.00 2.66 13.66
N HIS A 41 4.77 2.55 14.18
CA HIS A 41 3.80 1.53 13.79
C HIS A 41 2.72 2.07 12.84
N ARG A 42 2.75 3.37 12.52
CA ARG A 42 1.75 4.01 11.67
C ARG A 42 2.33 4.34 10.30
N PHE A 43 1.71 3.73 9.29
CA PHE A 43 2.07 3.90 7.88
C PHE A 43 0.97 4.65 7.13
N VAL A 44 1.36 5.44 6.14
CA VAL A 44 0.45 6.14 5.22
C VAL A 44 0.85 5.82 3.79
N LEU A 45 -0.09 5.34 2.99
CA LEU A 45 0.08 5.27 1.54
C LEU A 45 -0.48 6.54 0.92
N HIS A 46 0.38 7.32 0.28
CA HIS A 46 -0.04 8.44 -0.54
C HIS A 46 -0.12 7.98 -1.99
N ALA A 47 -1.36 7.76 -2.44
CA ALA A 47 -1.66 7.24 -3.77
C ALA A 47 -2.41 8.29 -4.58
N GLU A 48 -1.91 8.60 -5.77
CA GLU A 48 -2.55 9.49 -6.73
C GLU A 48 -2.80 8.70 -8.02
N TRP A 49 -4.01 8.87 -8.56
CA TRP A 49 -4.49 8.11 -9.71
C TRP A 49 -5.06 9.07 -10.73
N GLN A 50 -4.83 8.78 -12.01
CA GLN A 50 -5.29 9.64 -13.10
C GLN A 50 -6.80 9.81 -13.11
N ASN A 51 -7.54 8.79 -12.69
CA ASN A 51 -8.99 8.80 -12.60
C ASN A 51 -9.51 7.65 -11.72
N LYS A 52 -10.83 7.65 -11.50
CA LYS A 52 -11.53 6.63 -10.71
C LYS A 52 -11.42 5.22 -11.30
N ALA A 53 -11.37 5.07 -12.62
CA ALA A 53 -11.28 3.75 -13.25
C ALA A 53 -9.91 3.09 -13.01
N ALA A 54 -8.82 3.87 -13.01
CA ALA A 54 -7.49 3.37 -12.64
C ALA A 54 -7.45 2.91 -11.18
N LEU A 55 -8.04 3.68 -10.26
CA LEU A 55 -8.18 3.29 -8.86
C LEU A 55 -9.03 2.02 -8.69
N ASP A 56 -10.11 1.88 -9.45
CA ASP A 56 -10.96 0.68 -9.37
C ASP A 56 -10.24 -0.55 -9.91
N ALA A 57 -9.47 -0.41 -10.99
CA ALA A 57 -8.63 -1.48 -11.52
C ALA A 57 -7.60 -1.95 -10.49
N HIS A 58 -6.96 -1.01 -9.77
CA HIS A 58 -5.99 -1.32 -8.71
C HIS A 58 -6.55 -2.32 -7.68
N PHE A 59 -7.80 -2.12 -7.25
CA PHE A 59 -8.45 -3.00 -6.26
C PHE A 59 -8.72 -4.43 -6.76
N THR A 60 -8.57 -4.68 -8.05
CA THR A 60 -8.73 -6.01 -8.64
C THR A 60 -7.40 -6.75 -8.85
N THR A 61 -6.26 -6.08 -8.64
CA THR A 61 -4.93 -6.64 -8.92
C THR A 61 -4.49 -7.70 -7.92
N ASP A 62 -3.64 -8.63 -8.37
CA ASP A 62 -3.13 -9.72 -7.53
C ASP A 62 -2.28 -9.21 -6.36
N HIS A 63 -1.43 -8.20 -6.57
CA HIS A 63 -0.60 -7.63 -5.51
C HIS A 63 -1.44 -6.84 -4.48
N PHE A 64 -2.50 -6.14 -4.89
CA PHE A 64 -3.44 -5.54 -3.94
C PHE A 64 -4.15 -6.61 -3.11
N ASN A 65 -4.71 -7.64 -3.75
CA ASN A 65 -5.38 -8.74 -3.06
C ASN A 65 -4.44 -9.49 -2.10
N THR A 66 -3.18 -9.66 -2.49
CA THR A 66 -2.14 -10.26 -1.64
C THR A 66 -1.82 -9.37 -0.45
N LEU A 67 -1.67 -8.06 -0.65
CA LEU A 67 -1.48 -7.09 0.43
C LEU A 67 -2.62 -7.19 1.45
N ILE A 68 -3.88 -7.13 1.00
CA ILE A 68 -5.04 -7.18 1.90
C ILE A 68 -5.06 -8.46 2.73
N LYS A 69 -4.76 -9.63 2.14
CA LYS A 69 -4.67 -10.90 2.87
C LYS A 69 -3.62 -10.89 3.98
N HIS A 70 -2.56 -10.09 3.85
CA HIS A 70 -1.53 -9.93 4.89
C HIS A 70 -1.91 -8.92 5.98
N LEU A 71 -2.92 -8.08 5.74
CA LEU A 71 -3.37 -7.03 6.66
C LEU A 71 -4.66 -7.37 7.43
N THR A 72 -5.39 -8.41 7.01
CA THR A 72 -6.57 -8.97 7.69
C THR A 72 -6.17 -10.04 8.70
#